data_AF-I5BU09-F1
#
_entry.id   AF-I5BU09-F1
#
_cell.length_a   1.000
_cell.length_b   1.000
_cell.length_c   1.000
_cell.angle_alpha   90.00
_cell.angle_beta   90.00
_cell.angle_gamma   90.00
#
_symmetry.space_group_name_H-M   'P 1'
#
loop_
_entity.id
_entity.type
_entity.pdbx_description
1 polymer ?
#
loop_
_entity_poly.entity_id
_entity_poly.type
_entity_poly.pdbx_seq_one_letter_code
_entity_poly.pdbx_strand_id
1 'polypeptide(L)'
;MSAALNAMAADVLLLLRLALTDEVPGNREKAVLGRFASAMLKLSEDDTADIVGTLEALATETEVMQARASLRQMSQERRLILAETLFELAMRDAELASRTERLTARVCDVLGLGADEVAHLSG
;
A
#
# COMPACT_ATOMS: atom_id res chain seq x y z
N MET A 1 1.60 -10.78 -18.46
CA MET A 1 1.02 -10.49 -17.13
C MET A 1 -0.40 -9.99 -17.34
N SER A 2 -1.42 -10.49 -16.64
CA SER A 2 -2.83 -10.13 -16.89
C SER A 2 -3.14 -8.71 -16.41
N ALA A 3 -3.98 -7.95 -17.12
CA ALA A 3 -4.38 -6.58 -16.75
C ALA A 3 -4.99 -6.50 -15.33
N ALA A 4 -5.70 -7.54 -14.90
CA ALA A 4 -6.27 -7.63 -13.56
C ALA A 4 -5.19 -7.78 -12.46
N LEU A 5 -4.10 -8.49 -12.75
CA LEU A 5 -2.97 -8.65 -11.82
C LEU A 5 -2.26 -7.30 -11.61
N ASN A 6 -2.14 -6.50 -12.68
CA ASN A 6 -1.52 -5.17 -12.62
C ASN A 6 -2.38 -4.18 -11.82
N ALA A 7 -3.71 -4.24 -11.96
CA ALA A 7 -4.62 -3.36 -11.23
C ALA A 7 -4.55 -3.62 -9.71
N MET A 8 -4.61 -4.88 -9.29
CA MET A 8 -4.51 -5.24 -7.87
C MET A 8 -3.15 -4.86 -7.27
N ALA A 9 -2.05 -5.08 -8.00
CA ALA A 9 -0.74 -4.66 -7.54
C ALA A 9 -0.61 -3.14 -7.41
N ALA A 10 -1.20 -2.36 -8.34
CA ALA A 10 -1.24 -0.91 -8.24
C ALA A 10 -2.04 -0.43 -7.01
N ASP A 11 -3.19 -1.04 -6.73
CA ASP A 11 -4.02 -0.71 -5.57
C ASP A 11 -3.29 -1.00 -4.25
N VAL A 12 -2.54 -2.13 -4.16
CA VAL A 12 -1.73 -2.47 -2.98
C VAL A 12 -0.58 -1.47 -2.79
N LEU A 13 0.09 -1.08 -3.86
CA LEU A 13 1.17 -0.08 -3.79
C LEU A 13 0.65 1.30 -3.38
N LEU A 14 -0.52 1.70 -3.87
CA LEU A 14 -1.19 2.91 -3.46
C LEU A 14 -1.59 2.85 -1.97
N LEU A 15 -2.15 1.73 -1.52
CA LEU A 15 -2.47 1.51 -0.12
C LEU A 15 -1.21 1.63 0.77
N LEU A 16 -0.12 0.98 0.38
CA LEU A 16 1.15 1.07 1.11
C LEU A 16 1.66 2.52 1.16
N ARG A 17 1.62 3.25 0.04
CA ARG A 17 2.00 4.67 -0.03
C ARG A 17 1.24 5.53 0.97
N LEU A 18 -0.07 5.33 1.10
CA LEU A 18 -0.94 6.08 2.03
C LEU A 18 -0.78 5.61 3.48
N ALA A 19 -0.47 4.33 3.69
CA ALA A 19 -0.25 3.77 5.01
C ALA A 19 1.09 4.22 5.63
N LEU A 20 2.13 4.41 4.80
CA LEU A 20 3.46 4.85 5.22
C LEU A 20 3.46 6.29 5.77
N THR A 21 2.82 7.22 5.07
CA THR A 21 2.78 8.64 5.45
C THR A 21 1.66 9.39 4.74
N ASP A 22 1.10 10.43 5.38
CA ASP A 22 0.17 11.38 4.75
C ASP A 22 0.92 12.50 4.01
N GLU A 23 2.22 12.66 4.24
CA GLU A 23 3.08 13.65 3.57
C GLU A 23 3.72 13.07 2.31
N VAL A 24 4.56 13.87 1.64
CA VAL A 24 5.43 13.40 0.54
C VAL A 24 6.41 12.35 1.11
N PRO A 25 6.60 11.18 0.45
CA PRO A 25 7.50 10.14 0.94
C PRO A 25 8.94 10.64 1.03
N GLY A 26 9.61 10.40 2.15
CA GLY A 26 11.05 10.57 2.28
C GLY A 26 11.82 9.37 1.71
N ASN A 27 13.15 9.42 1.79
CA ASN A 27 14.02 8.37 1.23
C ASN A 27 13.72 6.98 1.81
N ARG A 28 13.32 6.91 3.09
CA ARG A 28 12.98 5.64 3.75
C ARG A 28 11.70 5.05 3.19
N GLU A 29 10.64 5.84 3.05
CA GLU A 29 9.38 5.38 2.45
C GLU A 29 9.57 5.00 0.99
N LYS A 30 10.32 5.79 0.21
CA LYS A 30 10.62 5.48 -1.21
C LYS A 30 11.37 4.14 -1.35
N ALA A 31 12.33 3.86 -0.47
CA ALA A 31 13.04 2.60 -0.47
C ALA A 31 12.11 1.40 -0.18
N VAL A 32 11.13 1.56 0.72
CA VAL A 32 10.10 0.54 0.97
C VAL A 32 9.22 0.35 -0.26
N LEU A 33 8.71 1.44 -0.83
CA LEU A 33 7.86 1.40 -2.03
C LEU A 33 8.56 0.73 -3.21
N GLY A 34 9.83 1.03 -3.44
CA GLY A 34 10.62 0.41 -4.51
C GLY A 34 10.80 -1.10 -4.33
N ARG A 35 11.11 -1.56 -3.11
CA ARG A 35 11.20 -3.00 -2.82
C ARG A 35 9.87 -3.71 -3.09
N PHE A 36 8.76 -3.11 -2.68
CA PHE A 36 7.43 -3.69 -2.89
C PHE A 36 7.02 -3.69 -4.35
N ALA A 37 7.24 -2.60 -5.07
CA ALA A 37 6.94 -2.50 -6.50
C ALA A 37 7.73 -3.55 -7.29
N SER A 38 9.04 -3.69 -7.01
CA SER A 38 9.87 -4.72 -7.64
C SER A 38 9.38 -6.14 -7.29
N ALA A 39 9.07 -6.41 -6.02
CA ALA A 39 8.61 -7.73 -5.56
C ALA A 39 7.25 -8.14 -6.17
N MET A 40 6.30 -7.22 -6.26
CA MET A 40 4.94 -7.51 -6.73
C MET A 40 4.86 -7.58 -8.26
N LEU A 41 5.52 -6.67 -8.96
CA LEU A 41 5.37 -6.48 -10.40
C LEU A 41 6.51 -7.08 -11.22
N LYS A 42 7.58 -7.57 -10.57
CA LYS A 42 8.77 -8.17 -11.21
C LYS A 42 9.38 -7.25 -12.28
N LEU A 43 9.46 -5.98 -11.95
CA LEU A 43 9.89 -4.91 -12.85
C LEU A 43 11.41 -4.75 -12.90
N SER A 44 11.89 -4.09 -13.94
CA SER A 44 13.25 -3.57 -13.99
C SER A 44 13.45 -2.46 -12.96
N GLU A 45 14.71 -2.08 -12.70
CA GLU A 45 15.01 -0.97 -11.79
C GLU A 45 14.43 0.37 -12.31
N ASP A 46 14.54 0.63 -13.62
CA ASP A 46 14.02 1.84 -14.25
C ASP A 46 12.48 1.92 -14.12
N ASP A 47 11.77 0.84 -14.47
CA ASP A 47 10.32 0.77 -14.33
C ASP A 47 9.86 0.89 -12.86
N THR A 48 10.67 0.36 -11.93
CA THR A 48 10.41 0.51 -10.50
C THR A 48 10.54 1.96 -10.05
N ALA A 49 11.56 2.67 -10.55
CA ALA A 49 11.75 4.09 -10.26
C ALA A 49 10.59 4.95 -10.79
N ASP A 50 10.08 4.65 -11.99
CA ASP A 50 8.93 5.36 -12.58
C ASP A 50 7.65 5.17 -11.77
N ILE A 51 7.40 3.95 -11.26
CA ILE A 51 6.25 3.69 -10.38
C ILE A 51 6.40 4.43 -9.05
N VAL A 52 7.60 4.41 -8.45
CA VAL A 52 7.85 5.15 -7.20
C VAL A 52 7.65 6.66 -7.42
N GLY A 53 8.11 7.20 -8.55
CA GLY A 53 7.88 8.60 -8.92
C GLY A 53 6.39 8.93 -9.07
N THR A 54 5.61 8.00 -9.62
CA THR A 54 4.15 8.15 -9.73
C THR A 54 3.47 8.18 -8.36
N LEU A 55 3.91 7.34 -7.41
CA LEU A 55 3.38 7.32 -6.03
C LEU A 55 3.82 8.54 -5.21
N GLU A 56 4.99 9.08 -5.51
CA GLU A 56 5.49 10.33 -4.91
C GLU A 56 4.70 11.55 -5.39
N ALA A 57 4.23 11.54 -6.65
CA ALA A 57 3.47 12.65 -7.22
C ALA A 57 2.15 12.94 -6.47
N LEU A 58 1.65 12.00 -5.65
CA LEU A 58 0.63 12.25 -4.65
C LEU A 58 1.23 13.11 -3.52
N ALA A 59 1.29 14.42 -3.75
CA ALA A 59 2.02 15.36 -2.91
C ALA A 59 1.12 16.32 -2.14
N THR A 60 -0.14 16.48 -2.57
CA THR A 60 -1.09 17.36 -1.91
C THR A 60 -2.07 16.60 -1.02
N GLU A 61 -2.57 17.27 0.01
CA GLU A 61 -3.62 16.73 0.90
C GLU A 61 -4.86 16.29 0.10
N THR A 62 -5.28 17.09 -0.87
CA THR A 62 -6.43 16.78 -1.73
C THR A 62 -6.24 15.48 -2.51
N GLU A 63 -5.06 15.25 -3.10
CA GLU A 63 -4.76 14.02 -3.86
C GLU A 63 -4.75 12.80 -2.93
N VAL A 64 -4.15 12.92 -1.75
CA VAL A 64 -4.17 11.87 -0.72
C VAL A 64 -5.60 11.54 -0.28
N MET A 65 -6.43 12.55 -0.04
CA MET A 65 -7.84 12.37 0.31
C MET A 65 -8.63 11.68 -0.81
N GLN A 66 -8.40 12.08 -2.06
CA GLN A 66 -9.05 11.46 -3.23
C GLN A 66 -8.62 10.00 -3.41
N ALA A 67 -7.33 9.69 -3.26
CA ALA A 67 -6.82 8.32 -3.33
C ALA A 67 -7.43 7.43 -2.23
N ARG A 68 -7.50 7.93 -0.99
CA ARG A 68 -8.19 7.24 0.12
C ARG A 68 -9.66 7.01 -0.20
N ALA A 69 -10.37 8.03 -0.72
CA ALA A 69 -11.77 7.90 -1.08
C ALA A 69 -11.99 6.83 -2.16
N SER A 70 -11.14 6.78 -3.18
CA SER A 70 -11.20 5.75 -4.24
C SER A 70 -11.05 4.34 -3.69
N LEU A 71 -10.12 4.10 -2.76
CA LEU A 71 -9.97 2.79 -2.10
C LEU A 71 -11.20 2.44 -1.24
N ARG A 72 -11.77 3.42 -0.53
CA ARG A 72 -12.96 3.22 0.32
C ARG A 72 -14.24 2.94 -0.48
N GLN A 73 -14.31 3.36 -1.74
CA GLN A 73 -15.44 3.08 -2.64
C GLN A 73 -15.47 1.63 -3.14
N MET A 74 -14.39 0.87 -2.97
CA MET A 74 -14.36 -0.56 -3.31
C MET A 74 -15.29 -1.37 -2.39
N SER A 75 -15.74 -2.53 -2.87
CA SER A 75 -16.48 -3.47 -2.01
C SER A 75 -15.67 -3.86 -0.78
N GLN A 76 -16.35 -4.16 0.32
CA GLN A 76 -15.69 -4.60 1.57
C GLN A 76 -14.76 -5.80 1.33
N GLU A 77 -15.20 -6.78 0.55
CA GLU A 77 -14.39 -7.94 0.15
C GLU A 77 -13.07 -7.52 -0.53
N ARG A 78 -13.11 -6.58 -1.48
CA ARG A 78 -11.88 -6.10 -2.13
C ARG A 78 -10.96 -5.39 -1.15
N ARG A 79 -11.52 -4.58 -0.24
CA ARG A 79 -10.72 -3.89 0.79
C ARG A 79 -10.03 -4.90 1.71
N LEU A 80 -10.71 -5.97 2.11
CA LEU A 80 -10.12 -7.06 2.88
C LEU A 80 -9.00 -7.78 2.12
N ILE A 81 -9.21 -8.11 0.85
CA ILE A 81 -8.17 -8.71 0.00
C ILE A 81 -6.93 -7.81 -0.10
N LEU A 82 -7.12 -6.48 -0.25
CA LEU A 82 -6.00 -5.54 -0.29
C LEU A 82 -5.23 -5.49 1.04
N ALA A 83 -5.95 -5.48 2.17
CA ALA A 83 -5.34 -5.49 3.50
C ALA A 83 -4.53 -6.78 3.74
N GLU A 84 -5.14 -7.94 3.45
CA GLU A 84 -4.49 -9.25 3.55
C GLU A 84 -3.22 -9.32 2.70
N THR A 85 -3.33 -8.95 1.42
CA THR A 85 -2.19 -8.95 0.49
C THR A 85 -1.06 -8.06 1.00
N LEU A 86 -1.38 -6.86 1.51
CA LEU A 86 -0.36 -5.95 2.04
C LEU A 86 0.30 -6.51 3.31
N PHE A 87 -0.47 -7.09 4.23
CA PHE A 87 0.07 -7.65 5.47
C PHE A 87 0.96 -8.87 5.20
N GLU A 88 0.56 -9.76 4.30
CA GLU A 88 1.40 -10.90 3.89
C GLU A 88 2.76 -10.46 3.33
N LEU A 89 2.78 -9.40 2.53
CA LEU A 89 4.01 -8.83 1.99
C LEU A 89 4.82 -8.09 3.06
N ALA A 90 4.15 -7.33 3.93
CA ALA A 90 4.78 -6.59 5.02
C ALA A 90 5.49 -7.50 6.03
N MET A 91 4.93 -8.68 6.33
CA MET A 91 5.58 -9.68 7.19
C MET A 91 6.91 -10.18 6.63
N ARG A 92 7.12 -10.10 5.30
CA ARG A 92 8.36 -10.53 4.64
C ARG A 92 9.39 -9.40 4.51
N ASP A 93 9.02 -8.17 4.82
CA ASP A 93 9.90 -7.01 4.80
C ASP A 93 10.32 -6.62 6.22
N ALA A 94 11.62 -6.71 6.52
CA ALA A 94 12.14 -6.49 7.88
C ALA A 94 11.84 -5.09 8.44
N GLU A 95 11.76 -4.08 7.57
CA GLU A 95 11.47 -2.71 7.96
C GLU A 95 9.99 -2.56 8.36
N LEU A 96 9.07 -3.10 7.57
CA LEU A 96 7.64 -3.06 7.88
C LEU A 96 7.26 -3.98 9.04
N ALA A 97 7.85 -5.18 9.11
CA ALA A 97 7.60 -6.14 10.19
C ALA A 97 7.95 -5.57 11.58
N SER A 98 8.92 -4.65 11.67
CA SER A 98 9.24 -3.96 12.93
C SER A 98 8.17 -2.95 13.39
N ARG A 99 7.19 -2.65 12.53
CA ARG A 99 6.17 -1.60 12.71
C ARG A 99 4.76 -2.10 12.41
N THR A 100 4.53 -3.41 12.46
CA THR A 100 3.28 -4.06 12.03
C THR A 100 2.05 -3.45 12.68
N GLU A 101 2.02 -3.24 14.00
CA GLU A 101 0.86 -2.64 14.68
C GLU A 101 0.48 -1.26 14.11
N ARG A 102 1.49 -0.40 13.86
CA ARG A 102 1.27 0.92 13.27
C ARG A 102 0.79 0.79 11.82
N LEU A 103 1.39 -0.11 11.05
CA LEU A 103 0.98 -0.36 9.66
C LEU A 103 -0.47 -0.83 9.61
N THR A 104 -0.86 -1.79 10.47
CA THR A 104 -2.23 -2.31 10.55
C THR A 104 -3.23 -1.20 10.87
N ALA A 105 -2.97 -0.38 11.88
CA ALA A 105 -3.83 0.75 12.21
C ALA A 105 -4.00 1.72 11.02
N ARG A 106 -2.92 2.00 10.30
CA ARG A 106 -2.92 2.89 9.13
C ARG A 106 -3.65 2.30 7.93
N VAL A 107 -3.49 1.01 7.68
CA VAL A 107 -4.22 0.30 6.63
C VAL A 107 -5.72 0.29 6.92
N CYS A 108 -6.12 0.01 8.17
CA CYS A 108 -7.51 0.10 8.61
C CYS A 108 -8.08 1.49 8.39
N ASP A 109 -7.35 2.53 8.79
CA ASP A 109 -7.76 3.91 8.58
C ASP A 109 -7.92 4.23 7.09
N VAL A 110 -6.93 3.94 6.25
CA VAL A 110 -7.00 4.21 4.80
C VAL A 110 -8.20 3.52 4.17
N LEU A 111 -8.38 2.23 4.44
CA LEU A 111 -9.45 1.43 3.84
C LEU A 111 -10.82 1.65 4.49
N GLY A 112 -10.90 2.25 5.68
CA GLY A 112 -12.14 2.33 6.45
C GLY A 112 -12.64 0.96 6.92
N LEU A 113 -11.72 0.13 7.40
CA LEU A 113 -12.00 -1.18 8.01
C LEU A 113 -11.89 -1.08 9.53
N GLY A 114 -12.73 -1.85 10.23
CA GLY A 114 -12.63 -2.09 11.66
C GLY A 114 -11.44 -2.99 12.00
N ALA A 115 -10.88 -2.80 13.20
CA ALA A 115 -9.77 -3.61 13.68
C ALA A 115 -10.17 -5.09 13.87
N ASP A 116 -11.42 -5.35 14.24
CA ASP A 116 -12.03 -6.67 14.34
C ASP A 116 -12.11 -7.39 12.99
N GLU A 117 -12.36 -6.65 11.90
CA GLU A 117 -12.42 -7.20 10.55
C GLU A 117 -11.06 -7.74 10.07
N VAL A 118 -9.95 -7.20 10.57
CA VAL A 118 -8.59 -7.58 10.14
C VAL A 118 -7.77 -8.27 11.23
N ALA A 119 -8.33 -8.47 12.43
CA ALA A 119 -7.60 -9.04 13.57
C ALA A 119 -7.01 -10.43 13.30
N HIS A 120 -7.61 -11.19 12.38
CA HIS A 120 -7.13 -12.51 11.97
C HIS A 120 -6.04 -12.47 10.88
N LEU A 121 -5.76 -11.29 10.31
CA LEU A 121 -4.78 -11.08 9.24
C LEU A 121 -3.44 -10.53 9.78
N SER A 122 -3.49 -9.82 10.90
CA SER A 122 -2.31 -9.41 11.66
C SER A 122 -1.91 -10.55 12.61
N GLY A 123 -1.06 -11.47 12.12
CA GLY A 123 -0.51 -12.57 12.92
C GLY A 123 0.26 -12.11 14.15
#